data_AF-A0A2V8V245-F1
#
_entry.id   AF-A0A2V8V245-F1
#
_cell.length_a   1.000
_cell.length_b   1.000
_cell.length_c   1.000
_cell.angle_alpha   90.00
_cell.angle_beta   90.00
_cell.angle_gamma   90.00
#
_symmetry.space_group_name_H-M   'P 1'
#
loop_
_entity.id
_entity.type
_entity.pdbx_description
1 polymer ?
#
loop_
_entity_poly.entity_id
_entity_poly.type
_entity_poly.pdbx_seq_one_letter_code
_entity_poly.pdbx_strand_id
1 'polypeptide(L)'
;MTQVQFRCGRDVLPLVMLFITAASAHVRTKPEGFYITLPAAYGTVLDVVREVCSDGLIHGTFEYEKETSIAGAAAASSSNSFPEWSGNGEVLYKIRDGAISPAHFVGSNDRGTLTVRYVVERVSTTQTHISIDAVFVGNNHHHRHVSEGLVETAEFRQIAQKLKELEQQSKQKQAEVERREQQAKREKQEAEDKRLRVDLESERVRLATALDAVDKLEERYQALRHQTVARVKRVAEVKAIPALHADSLQSLGRGEAVQVLQHIPRWVRVQVPGGQEGWIYALLLEELP
;
A
#
# COMPACT_ATOMS: atom_id res chain seq x y z
N MET A 1 3.02 -27.39 -84.39
CA MET A 1 1.61 -27.66 -84.76
C MET A 1 0.83 -27.84 -83.47
N THR A 2 -0.01 -26.88 -83.08
CA THR A 2 -1.42 -27.03 -82.65
C THR A 2 -1.93 -25.62 -82.30
N GLN A 3 -3.03 -25.23 -82.94
CA GLN A 3 -3.77 -23.97 -82.82
C GLN A 3 -4.55 -23.85 -81.49
N VAL A 4 -5.30 -22.74 -81.36
CA VAL A 4 -6.59 -22.56 -80.65
C VAL A 4 -6.43 -21.84 -79.29
N GLN A 5 -7.12 -20.74 -78.94
CA GLN A 5 -8.09 -19.87 -79.59
C GLN A 5 -8.17 -18.53 -78.83
N PHE A 6 -8.49 -17.44 -79.54
CA PHE A 6 -9.04 -16.22 -78.97
C PHE A 6 -10.46 -16.46 -78.45
N ARG A 7 -10.77 -16.01 -77.24
CA ARG A 7 -12.15 -15.68 -76.84
C ARG A 7 -12.21 -14.33 -76.15
N CYS A 8 -13.00 -13.48 -76.78
CA CYS A 8 -13.51 -12.19 -76.36
C CYS A 8 -14.46 -12.39 -75.16
N GLY A 9 -14.28 -11.59 -74.10
CA GLY A 9 -15.16 -11.54 -72.93
C GLY A 9 -15.25 -10.08 -72.48
N ARG A 10 -16.45 -9.51 -72.60
CA ARG A 10 -16.78 -8.10 -72.49
C ARG A 10 -17.63 -7.94 -71.22
N ASP A 11 -17.01 -7.65 -70.08
CA ASP A 11 -17.74 -7.48 -68.81
C ASP A 11 -17.58 -6.07 -68.24
N VAL A 12 -18.58 -5.26 -68.60
CA VAL A 12 -19.39 -4.33 -67.79
C VAL A 12 -18.80 -3.90 -66.43
N LEU A 13 -18.40 -2.61 -66.35
CA LEU A 13 -18.22 -1.87 -65.09
C LEU A 13 -19.57 -1.67 -64.37
N PRO A 14 -19.69 -1.89 -63.05
CA PRO A 14 -20.75 -1.32 -62.26
C PRO A 14 -20.33 0.04 -61.67
N LEU A 15 -21.07 1.07 -62.06
CA LEU A 15 -21.11 2.40 -61.45
C LEU A 15 -21.69 2.27 -60.03
N VAL A 16 -20.85 2.33 -59.01
CA VAL A 16 -21.29 2.41 -57.60
C VAL A 16 -21.75 3.85 -57.32
N MET A 17 -23.06 4.06 -57.39
CA MET A 17 -23.73 5.27 -56.91
C MET A 17 -23.71 5.28 -55.37
N LEU A 18 -22.78 6.06 -54.81
CA LEU A 18 -22.71 6.37 -53.39
C LEU A 18 -23.86 7.33 -53.04
N PHE A 19 -24.99 6.81 -52.57
CA PHE A 19 -26.01 7.62 -51.93
C PHE A 19 -25.46 8.10 -50.59
N ILE A 20 -25.04 9.37 -50.53
CA ILE A 20 -24.79 10.06 -49.26
C ILE A 20 -26.16 10.25 -48.60
N THR A 21 -26.49 9.35 -47.66
CA THR A 21 -27.58 9.57 -46.73
C THR A 21 -27.25 10.80 -45.90
N ALA A 22 -27.98 11.89 -46.13
CA ALA A 22 -27.95 13.06 -45.26
C ALA A 22 -28.35 12.61 -43.85
N ALA A 23 -27.38 12.56 -42.94
CA ALA A 23 -27.65 12.46 -41.51
C ALA A 23 -28.42 13.72 -41.10
N SER A 24 -29.73 13.63 -40.95
CA SER A 24 -30.51 14.66 -40.28
C SER A 24 -29.94 14.82 -38.87
N ALA A 25 -29.15 15.87 -38.68
CA ALA A 25 -28.80 16.37 -37.37
C ALA A 25 -30.13 16.72 -36.66
N HIS A 26 -30.60 15.82 -35.79
CA HIS A 26 -31.66 16.16 -34.86
C HIS A 26 -31.13 17.28 -33.99
N VAL A 27 -31.73 18.46 -34.17
CA VAL A 27 -31.57 19.57 -33.25
C VAL A 27 -31.98 19.03 -31.88
N ARG A 28 -31.02 18.84 -30.98
CA ARG A 28 -31.28 18.69 -29.55
C ARG A 28 -31.94 20.00 -29.11
N THR A 29 -33.26 20.06 -29.19
CA THR A 29 -34.02 21.05 -28.45
C THR A 29 -33.65 20.84 -26.99
N LYS A 30 -33.28 21.94 -26.33
CA LYS A 30 -32.95 22.00 -24.90
C LYS A 30 -33.90 21.07 -24.11
N PRO A 31 -33.41 20.17 -23.23
CA PRO A 31 -34.31 19.34 -22.44
C PRO A 31 -35.23 20.25 -21.63
N GLU A 32 -36.53 19.92 -21.61
CA GLU A 32 -37.53 20.67 -20.84
C GLU A 32 -37.27 20.59 -19.32
N GLY A 33 -36.38 19.70 -18.86
CA GLY A 33 -35.96 19.55 -17.48
C GLY A 33 -34.48 19.85 -17.20
N PHE A 34 -33.96 19.21 -16.15
CA PHE A 34 -32.62 19.40 -15.61
C PHE A 34 -31.58 18.58 -16.38
N TYR A 35 -30.38 19.14 -16.54
CA TYR A 35 -29.25 18.53 -17.25
C TYR A 35 -27.95 18.87 -16.50
N ILE A 36 -27.10 17.87 -16.23
CA ILE A 36 -25.76 18.09 -15.67
C ILE A 36 -24.75 17.01 -16.05
N THR A 37 -23.49 17.42 -16.23
CA THR A 37 -22.36 16.49 -16.39
C THR A 37 -21.67 16.29 -15.04
N LEU A 38 -21.57 15.04 -14.60
CA LEU A 38 -20.89 14.64 -13.37
C LEU A 38 -19.49 14.08 -13.65
N PRO A 39 -18.48 14.43 -12.83
CA PRO A 39 -17.14 13.84 -12.90
C PRO A 39 -17.11 12.47 -12.19
N ALA A 40 -18.01 11.57 -12.58
CA ALA A 40 -18.11 10.22 -12.01
C ALA A 40 -18.32 9.17 -13.12
N ALA A 41 -17.89 7.94 -12.84
CA ALA A 41 -18.01 6.82 -13.77
C ALA A 41 -19.48 6.41 -13.99
N TYR A 42 -19.79 6.00 -15.22
CA TYR A 42 -21.16 5.64 -15.63
C TYR A 42 -21.82 4.61 -14.71
N GLY A 43 -21.11 3.54 -14.34
CA GLY A 43 -21.67 2.49 -13.50
C GLY A 43 -22.09 3.00 -12.12
N THR A 44 -21.21 3.74 -11.45
CA THR A 44 -21.49 4.32 -10.13
C THR A 44 -22.68 5.27 -10.16
N VAL A 45 -22.75 6.13 -11.19
CA VAL A 45 -23.86 7.06 -11.34
C VAL A 45 -25.17 6.32 -11.59
N LEU A 46 -25.17 5.35 -12.50
CA LEU A 46 -26.36 4.56 -12.83
C LEU A 46 -26.90 3.80 -11.61
N ASP A 47 -26.01 3.17 -10.83
CA ASP A 47 -26.41 2.44 -9.62
C ASP A 47 -27.04 3.38 -8.58
N VAL A 48 -26.47 4.57 -8.36
CA VAL A 48 -27.05 5.58 -7.47
C VAL A 48 -28.40 6.07 -8.00
N VAL A 49 -28.53 6.31 -9.30
CA VAL A 49 -29.81 6.75 -9.91
C VAL A 49 -30.87 5.65 -9.75
N ARG A 50 -30.52 4.37 -9.92
CA ARG A 50 -31.44 3.25 -9.66
C ARG A 50 -31.88 3.19 -8.20
N GLU A 51 -30.96 3.45 -7.27
CA GLU A 51 -31.26 3.48 -5.84
C GLU A 51 -32.19 4.65 -5.47
N VAL A 52 -31.97 5.84 -6.04
CA VAL A 52 -32.87 7.00 -5.84
C VAL A 52 -34.22 6.78 -6.54
N CYS A 53 -34.24 6.17 -7.72
CA CYS A 53 -35.46 5.83 -8.43
C CYS A 53 -36.35 4.84 -7.64
N SER A 54 -35.74 3.96 -6.85
CA SER A 54 -36.41 2.92 -6.06
C SER A 54 -36.66 3.29 -4.58
N ASP A 55 -36.38 4.52 -4.16
CA ASP A 55 -36.55 4.96 -2.75
C ASP A 55 -38.02 5.15 -2.30
N GLY A 56 -38.98 5.07 -3.24
CA GLY A 56 -40.41 5.19 -2.97
C GLY A 56 -40.94 6.62 -2.81
N LEU A 57 -40.11 7.65 -2.97
CA LEU A 57 -40.42 9.05 -2.65
C LEU A 57 -40.10 9.98 -3.82
N ILE A 58 -41.06 10.71 -4.38
CA ILE A 58 -40.73 11.79 -5.34
C ILE A 58 -40.46 13.07 -4.55
N HIS A 59 -39.23 13.59 -4.65
CA HIS A 59 -38.76 14.75 -3.90
C HIS A 59 -39.10 16.07 -4.61
N GLY A 60 -39.22 17.17 -3.85
CA GLY A 60 -39.40 18.51 -4.42
C GLY A 60 -40.82 18.84 -4.89
N THR A 61 -41.80 18.04 -4.47
CA THR A 61 -43.24 18.28 -4.63
C THR A 61 -43.99 17.65 -3.46
N PHE A 62 -45.24 18.04 -3.24
CA PHE A 62 -46.07 17.60 -2.13
C PHE A 62 -47.55 17.69 -2.50
N GLU A 63 -48.38 16.88 -1.85
CA GLU A 63 -49.85 16.96 -1.92
C GLU A 63 -50.42 17.77 -0.75
N TYR A 64 -49.70 17.80 0.38
CA TYR A 64 -50.06 18.53 1.59
C TYR A 64 -48.95 19.52 1.96
N GLU A 65 -49.31 20.77 2.29
CA GLU A 65 -48.37 21.89 2.49
C GLU A 65 -47.22 21.66 3.48
N LYS A 66 -47.33 20.66 4.36
CA LYS A 66 -46.31 20.34 5.37
C LYS A 66 -45.25 19.34 4.88
N GLU A 67 -45.39 18.83 3.67
CA GLU A 67 -44.50 17.82 3.10
C GLU A 67 -43.60 18.43 2.03
N THR A 68 -42.51 17.74 1.72
CA THR A 68 -41.56 18.13 0.66
C THR A 68 -41.29 17.00 -0.33
N SER A 69 -42.00 15.88 -0.17
CA SER A 69 -41.94 14.71 -1.04
C SER A 69 -43.29 14.00 -1.05
N ILE A 70 -43.57 13.27 -2.12
CA ILE A 70 -44.76 12.42 -2.27
C ILE A 70 -44.33 10.95 -2.20
N ALA A 71 -44.89 10.20 -1.26
CA ALA A 71 -44.62 8.78 -1.10
C ALA A 71 -45.48 7.89 -2.02
N GLY A 72 -45.08 6.63 -2.16
CA GLY A 72 -45.80 5.61 -2.93
C GLY A 72 -45.39 5.56 -4.41
N ALA A 73 -44.24 6.14 -4.75
CA ALA A 73 -43.70 6.04 -6.09
C ALA A 73 -43.04 4.67 -6.33
N ALA A 74 -43.10 4.17 -7.54
CA ALA A 74 -42.47 2.92 -7.94
C ALA A 74 -41.51 3.14 -9.12
N ALA A 75 -40.38 2.44 -9.09
CA ALA A 75 -39.46 2.39 -10.21
C ALA A 75 -40.07 1.58 -11.37
N ALA A 76 -39.93 2.08 -12.59
CA ALA A 76 -40.43 1.46 -13.81
C ALA A 76 -39.43 1.66 -14.96
N SER A 77 -39.44 0.74 -15.93
CA SER A 77 -38.61 0.80 -17.15
C SER A 77 -39.29 1.55 -18.30
N SER A 78 -40.57 1.86 -18.18
CA SER A 78 -41.36 2.57 -19.20
C SER A 78 -42.45 3.41 -18.53
N SER A 79 -42.92 4.46 -19.20
CA SER A 79 -44.04 5.28 -18.76
C SER A 79 -44.85 5.79 -19.95
N ASN A 80 -46.17 5.88 -19.78
CA ASN A 80 -47.07 6.51 -20.75
C ASN A 80 -47.05 8.04 -20.68
N SER A 81 -46.46 8.62 -19.62
CA SER A 81 -46.38 10.08 -19.41
C SER A 81 -45.34 10.76 -20.29
N PHE A 82 -44.47 9.97 -20.95
CA PHE A 82 -43.41 10.45 -21.82
C PHE A 82 -43.47 9.71 -23.17
N PRO A 83 -43.09 10.36 -24.28
CA PRO A 83 -42.80 9.66 -25.52
C PRO A 83 -41.70 8.61 -25.30
N GLU A 84 -41.71 7.56 -26.13
CA GLU A 84 -40.66 6.55 -26.15
C GLU A 84 -39.28 7.20 -26.35
N TRP A 85 -38.30 6.79 -25.55
CA TRP A 85 -36.96 7.35 -25.61
C TRP A 85 -36.17 6.72 -26.77
N SER A 86 -35.75 7.56 -27.72
CA SER A 86 -34.92 7.15 -28.87
C SER A 86 -33.47 7.63 -28.78
N GLY A 87 -33.06 8.20 -27.65
CA GLY A 87 -31.71 8.75 -27.45
C GLY A 87 -30.72 7.71 -26.93
N ASN A 88 -29.48 8.15 -26.74
CA ASN A 88 -28.46 7.34 -26.07
C ASN A 88 -28.72 7.30 -24.56
N GLY A 89 -28.17 6.30 -23.88
CA GLY A 89 -28.23 6.20 -22.41
C GLY A 89 -29.35 5.30 -21.89
N GLU A 90 -29.29 5.02 -20.60
CA GLU A 90 -30.28 4.21 -19.90
C GLU A 90 -31.35 5.12 -19.30
N VAL A 91 -32.61 4.72 -19.45
CA VAL A 91 -33.76 5.49 -18.96
C VAL A 91 -34.47 4.74 -17.85
N LEU A 92 -34.75 5.46 -16.77
CA LEU A 92 -35.45 4.97 -15.61
C LEU A 92 -36.62 5.90 -15.33
N TYR A 93 -37.75 5.35 -14.91
CA TYR A 93 -38.93 6.12 -14.56
C TYR A 93 -39.28 5.86 -13.10
N LYS A 94 -39.73 6.91 -12.42
CA LYS A 94 -40.29 6.86 -11.09
C LYS A 94 -41.71 7.38 -11.16
N ILE A 95 -42.67 6.49 -10.94
CA ILE A 95 -44.08 6.73 -11.23
C ILE A 95 -44.87 6.69 -9.94
N ARG A 96 -45.68 7.72 -9.71
CA ARG A 96 -46.67 7.77 -8.65
C ARG A 96 -48.05 7.97 -9.28
N ASP A 97 -48.85 6.92 -9.26
CA ASP A 97 -50.22 6.96 -9.75
C ASP A 97 -51.18 7.52 -8.71
N GLY A 98 -52.14 8.34 -9.14
CA GLY A 98 -53.14 8.94 -8.28
C GLY A 98 -52.60 10.01 -7.33
N ALA A 99 -51.58 10.76 -7.77
CA ALA A 99 -51.15 11.96 -7.08
C ALA A 99 -52.25 13.01 -7.11
N ILE A 100 -52.52 13.68 -6.00
CA ILE A 100 -53.59 14.69 -5.89
C ILE A 100 -52.97 16.07 -5.90
N SER A 101 -53.19 16.82 -6.98
CA SER A 101 -52.78 18.21 -7.11
C SER A 101 -51.34 18.51 -6.66
N PRO A 102 -50.33 17.82 -7.20
CA PRO A 102 -48.95 17.95 -6.74
C PRO A 102 -48.43 19.39 -6.92
N ALA A 103 -47.81 19.95 -5.88
CA ALA A 103 -47.20 21.27 -5.94
C ALA A 103 -46.09 21.35 -7.00
N HIS A 104 -45.82 22.57 -7.49
CA HIS A 104 -44.78 22.87 -8.49
C HIS A 104 -45.06 22.32 -9.89
N PHE A 105 -46.32 22.03 -10.18
CA PHE A 105 -46.84 21.75 -11.52
C PHE A 105 -47.95 22.75 -11.85
N VAL A 106 -47.69 23.66 -12.78
CA VAL A 106 -48.63 24.75 -13.11
C VAL A 106 -49.97 24.18 -13.60
N GLY A 107 -51.06 24.53 -12.92
CA GLY A 107 -52.41 24.13 -13.30
C GLY A 107 -52.81 22.69 -12.94
N SER A 108 -52.03 22.01 -12.10
CA SER A 108 -52.31 20.65 -11.63
C SER A 108 -53.43 20.59 -10.58
N ASN A 109 -54.65 21.00 -10.91
CA ASN A 109 -55.75 21.06 -9.93
C ASN A 109 -56.58 19.75 -9.85
N ASP A 110 -56.03 18.61 -10.28
CA ASP A 110 -56.75 17.32 -10.41
C ASP A 110 -55.92 16.15 -9.85
N ARG A 111 -56.50 14.96 -9.81
CA ARG A 111 -55.81 13.70 -9.56
C ARG A 111 -55.21 13.16 -10.85
N GLY A 112 -54.00 12.62 -10.79
CA GLY A 112 -53.30 12.13 -11.98
C GLY A 112 -52.10 11.25 -11.69
N THR A 113 -51.28 11.00 -12.70
CA THR A 113 -50.02 10.26 -12.57
C THR A 113 -48.85 11.24 -12.63
N LEU A 114 -48.03 11.23 -11.58
CA LEU A 114 -46.78 11.96 -11.51
C LEU A 114 -45.65 11.03 -11.95
N THR A 115 -44.80 11.47 -12.88
CA THR A 115 -43.69 10.70 -13.41
C THR A 115 -42.42 11.54 -13.45
N VAL A 116 -41.35 11.01 -12.86
CA VAL A 116 -39.98 11.51 -13.03
C VAL A 116 -39.24 10.57 -13.98
N ARG A 117 -38.59 11.12 -14.99
CA ARG A 117 -37.72 10.40 -15.93
C ARG A 117 -36.28 10.75 -15.64
N TYR A 118 -35.43 9.74 -15.48
CA TYR A 118 -33.98 9.90 -15.41
C TYR A 118 -33.37 9.32 -16.69
N VAL A 119 -32.48 10.07 -17.32
CA VAL A 119 -31.70 9.61 -18.46
C VAL A 119 -30.23 9.68 -18.09
N VAL A 120 -29.54 8.54 -18.10
CA VAL A 120 -28.11 8.44 -17.77
C VAL A 120 -27.32 8.11 -19.02
N GLU A 121 -26.52 9.06 -19.50
CA GLU A 121 -25.70 8.95 -20.71
C GLU A 121 -24.21 8.81 -20.35
N ARG A 122 -23.53 7.83 -20.95
CA ARG A 122 -22.08 7.72 -20.85
C ARG A 122 -21.42 8.75 -21.75
N VAL A 123 -20.60 9.64 -21.18
CA VAL A 123 -19.79 10.60 -21.96
C VAL A 123 -18.36 10.07 -22.11
N SER A 124 -17.76 9.63 -21.01
CA SER A 124 -16.42 9.02 -20.99
C SER A 124 -16.32 7.96 -19.88
N THR A 125 -15.11 7.47 -19.60
CA THR A 125 -14.86 6.58 -18.46
C THR A 125 -14.97 7.29 -17.11
N THR A 126 -14.81 8.62 -17.09
CA THR A 126 -14.77 9.44 -15.86
C THR A 126 -15.86 10.51 -15.82
N GLN A 127 -16.65 10.65 -16.89
CA GLN A 127 -17.73 11.61 -16.97
C GLN A 127 -19.03 10.94 -17.41
N THR A 128 -20.11 11.31 -16.72
CA THR A 128 -21.45 10.82 -16.99
C THR A 128 -22.40 12.00 -17.05
N HIS A 129 -23.30 11.97 -18.01
CA HIS A 129 -24.33 12.97 -18.18
C HIS A 129 -25.65 12.44 -17.60
N ILE A 130 -26.35 13.27 -16.81
CA ILE A 130 -27.69 12.96 -16.29
C ILE A 130 -28.65 14.05 -16.74
N SER A 131 -29.81 13.62 -17.24
CA SER A 131 -30.99 14.46 -17.39
C SER A 131 -32.14 13.95 -16.52
N ILE A 132 -32.86 14.88 -15.89
CA ILE A 132 -34.04 14.59 -15.05
C ILE A 132 -35.18 15.46 -15.53
N ASP A 133 -36.32 14.85 -15.84
CA ASP A 133 -37.54 15.55 -16.22
C ASP A 133 -38.70 15.09 -15.34
N ALA A 134 -39.54 16.01 -14.86
CA ALA A 134 -40.74 15.66 -14.09
C ALA A 134 -42.01 16.20 -14.75
N VAL A 135 -43.03 15.34 -14.80
CA VAL A 135 -44.31 15.60 -15.46
C VAL A 135 -45.46 15.03 -14.65
N PHE A 136 -46.53 15.80 -14.54
CA PHE A 136 -47.81 15.35 -14.01
C PHE A 136 -48.85 15.28 -15.14
N VAL A 137 -49.58 14.17 -15.25
CA VAL A 137 -50.66 14.00 -16.23
C VAL A 137 -51.98 13.76 -15.49
N GLY A 138 -52.93 14.69 -15.63
CA GLY A 138 -54.25 14.59 -14.97
C GLY A 138 -55.16 13.52 -15.57
N ASN A 139 -56.06 12.94 -14.76
CA ASN A 139 -56.97 11.89 -15.18
C ASN A 139 -58.12 12.39 -16.05
N ASN A 140 -58.73 13.54 -15.73
CA ASN A 140 -59.96 13.97 -16.41
C ASN A 140 -59.73 14.56 -17.79
N HIS A 141 -58.59 15.22 -18.00
CA HIS A 141 -58.31 15.93 -19.25
C HIS A 141 -57.00 15.54 -19.92
N HIS A 142 -56.27 14.54 -19.39
CA HIS A 142 -54.95 14.09 -19.87
C HIS A 142 -53.97 15.24 -20.19
N HIS A 143 -54.17 16.41 -19.57
CA HIS A 143 -53.28 17.54 -19.75
C HIS A 143 -51.95 17.24 -19.08
N ARG A 144 -50.88 17.50 -19.82
CA ARG A 144 -49.50 17.35 -19.37
C ARG A 144 -49.06 18.63 -18.69
N HIS A 145 -48.67 18.54 -17.43
CA HIS A 145 -48.12 19.62 -16.62
C HIS A 145 -46.64 19.36 -16.39
N VAL A 146 -45.77 20.27 -16.82
CA VAL A 146 -44.32 20.17 -16.59
C VAL A 146 -44.00 20.76 -15.22
N SER A 147 -43.01 20.18 -14.54
CA SER A 147 -42.48 20.70 -13.28
C SER A 147 -41.85 22.08 -13.48
N GLU A 148 -41.92 22.93 -12.46
CA GLU A 148 -41.23 24.22 -12.40
C GLU A 148 -39.70 24.09 -12.18
N GLY A 149 -39.15 22.87 -12.14
CA GLY A 149 -37.73 22.59 -11.95
C GLY A 149 -37.35 22.20 -10.51
N LEU A 150 -38.29 22.30 -9.56
CA LEU A 150 -38.04 22.00 -8.15
C LEU A 150 -37.95 20.49 -7.87
N VAL A 151 -38.76 19.70 -8.56
CA VAL A 151 -38.70 18.23 -8.48
C VAL A 151 -37.35 17.73 -8.97
N GLU A 152 -36.94 18.18 -10.15
CA GLU A 152 -35.68 17.80 -10.77
C GLU A 152 -34.47 18.16 -9.90
N THR A 153 -34.48 19.38 -9.35
CA THR A 153 -33.41 19.86 -8.47
C THR A 153 -33.35 19.05 -7.18
N ALA A 154 -34.51 18.69 -6.60
CA ALA A 154 -34.58 17.90 -5.38
C ALA A 154 -34.15 16.44 -5.60
N GLU A 155 -34.58 15.83 -6.70
CA GLU A 155 -34.16 14.49 -7.11
C GLU A 155 -32.65 14.43 -7.37
N PHE A 156 -32.11 15.44 -8.07
CA PHE A 156 -30.66 15.55 -8.25
C PHE A 156 -29.92 15.71 -6.92
N ARG A 157 -30.48 16.45 -5.96
CA ARG A 157 -29.87 16.61 -4.63
C ARG A 157 -29.69 15.26 -3.92
N GLN A 158 -30.65 14.35 -4.04
CA GLN A 158 -30.52 12.99 -3.47
C GLN A 158 -29.40 12.20 -4.15
N ILE A 159 -29.32 12.25 -5.48
CA ILE A 159 -28.24 11.61 -6.25
C ILE A 159 -26.87 12.17 -5.84
N ALA A 160 -26.75 13.49 -5.77
CA ALA A 160 -25.51 14.18 -5.38
C ALA A 160 -25.09 13.84 -3.95
N GLN A 161 -26.06 13.74 -3.02
CA GLN A 161 -25.79 13.33 -1.64
C GLN A 161 -25.26 11.90 -1.58
N LYS A 162 -25.91 10.93 -2.23
CA LYS A 162 -25.43 9.54 -2.24
C LYS A 162 -24.05 9.38 -2.88
N LEU A 163 -23.78 10.10 -3.97
CA LEU A 163 -22.45 10.11 -4.59
C LEU A 163 -21.37 10.64 -3.63
N LYS A 164 -21.68 11.71 -2.89
CA LYS A 164 -20.79 12.27 -1.89
C LYS A 164 -20.54 11.29 -0.73
N GLU A 165 -21.58 10.59 -0.28
CA GLU A 165 -21.45 9.57 0.78
C GLU A 165 -20.56 8.41 0.33
N LEU A 166 -20.72 7.91 -0.91
CA LEU A 166 -19.86 6.87 -1.47
C LEU A 166 -18.39 7.31 -1.56
N GLU A 167 -18.14 8.56 -1.99
CA GLU A 167 -16.79 9.13 -2.02
C GLU A 167 -16.17 9.26 -0.62
N GLN A 168 -16.96 9.68 0.36
CA GLN A 168 -16.49 9.76 1.74
C GLN A 168 -16.18 8.38 2.32
N GLN A 169 -17.02 7.38 2.05
CA GLN A 169 -16.80 6.01 2.49
C GLN A 169 -15.54 5.41 1.85
N SER A 170 -15.29 5.65 0.56
CA SER A 170 -14.09 5.15 -0.12
C SER A 170 -12.82 5.80 0.45
N LYS A 171 -12.83 7.12 0.68
CA LYS A 171 -11.73 7.86 1.33
C LYS A 171 -11.46 7.35 2.75
N GLN A 172 -12.51 7.10 3.53
CA GLN A 172 -12.37 6.56 4.90
C GLN A 172 -11.76 5.15 4.88
N LYS A 173 -12.25 4.26 4.01
CA LYS A 173 -11.71 2.90 3.84
C LYS A 173 -10.24 2.94 3.43
N GLN A 174 -9.88 3.79 2.49
CA GLN A 174 -8.49 3.95 2.07
C GLN A 174 -7.60 4.45 3.22
N ALA A 175 -8.03 5.49 3.94
CA ALA A 175 -7.30 6.02 5.09
C ALA A 175 -7.17 5.00 6.24
N GLU A 176 -8.14 4.11 6.40
CA GLU A 176 -8.06 3.01 7.36
C GLU A 176 -7.01 1.96 6.94
N VAL A 177 -7.00 1.56 5.67
CA VAL A 177 -5.99 0.63 5.13
C VAL A 177 -4.59 1.22 5.28
N GLU A 178 -4.40 2.48 4.89
CA GLU A 178 -3.11 3.18 5.02
C GLU A 178 -2.64 3.25 6.48
N ARG A 179 -3.55 3.54 7.43
CA ARG A 179 -3.22 3.54 8.87
C ARG A 179 -2.81 2.16 9.37
N ARG A 180 -3.53 1.10 8.97
CA ARG A 180 -3.20 -0.28 9.34
C ARG A 180 -1.83 -0.69 8.79
N GLU A 181 -1.52 -0.34 7.55
CA GLU A 181 -0.21 -0.61 6.94
C GLU A 181 0.92 0.15 7.65
N GLN A 182 0.70 1.42 7.98
CA GLN A 182 1.68 2.23 8.72
C GLN A 182 1.91 1.67 10.13
N GLN A 183 0.86 1.27 10.83
CA GLN A 183 0.96 0.65 12.14
C GLN A 183 1.75 -0.66 12.06
N ALA A 184 1.43 -1.55 11.11
CA ALA A 184 2.15 -2.80 10.92
C ALA A 184 3.64 -2.58 10.58
N LYS A 185 3.97 -1.54 9.80
CA LYS A 185 5.36 -1.16 9.52
C LYS A 185 6.08 -0.68 10.78
N ARG A 186 5.43 0.16 11.60
CA ARG A 186 6.00 0.64 12.88
C ARG A 186 6.23 -0.50 13.86
N GLU A 187 5.27 -1.41 14.00
CA GLU A 187 5.39 -2.58 14.87
C GLU A 187 6.54 -3.50 14.43
N LYS A 188 6.71 -3.70 13.11
CA LYS A 188 7.85 -4.45 12.57
C LYS A 188 9.19 -3.76 12.86
N GLN A 189 9.27 -2.44 12.63
CA GLN A 189 10.47 -1.67 12.95
C GLN A 189 10.79 -1.73 14.44
N GLU A 190 9.78 -1.56 15.31
CA GLU A 190 9.99 -1.63 16.76
C GLU A 190 10.45 -3.03 17.20
N ALA A 191 9.91 -4.09 16.60
CA ALA A 191 10.35 -5.45 16.88
C ALA A 191 11.78 -5.71 16.40
N GLU A 192 12.16 -5.19 15.23
CA GLU A 192 13.52 -5.27 14.70
C GLU A 192 14.51 -4.50 15.58
N ASP A 193 14.18 -3.28 15.98
CA ASP A 193 14.99 -2.45 16.88
C ASP A 193 15.18 -3.14 18.23
N LYS A 194 14.11 -3.73 18.80
CA LYS A 194 14.21 -4.50 20.05
C LYS A 194 15.14 -5.70 19.90
N ARG A 195 15.03 -6.44 18.79
CA ARG A 195 15.91 -7.56 18.50
C ARG A 195 17.37 -7.13 18.39
N LEU A 196 17.65 -6.08 17.60
CA LEU A 196 18.99 -5.54 17.43
C LEU A 196 19.61 -5.07 18.76
N ARG A 197 18.80 -4.48 19.66
CA ARG A 197 19.27 -4.09 21.00
C ARG A 197 19.69 -5.30 21.84
N VAL A 198 18.89 -6.37 21.83
CA VAL A 198 19.22 -7.62 22.54
C VAL A 198 20.50 -8.25 21.96
N ASP A 199 20.61 -8.30 20.62
CA ASP A 199 21.79 -8.84 19.95
C ASP A 199 23.04 -8.04 20.31
N LEU A 200 22.96 -6.70 20.29
CA LEU A 200 24.07 -5.81 20.66
C LEU A 200 24.47 -5.98 22.13
N GLU A 201 23.52 -6.13 23.05
CA GLU A 201 23.83 -6.40 24.46
C GLU A 201 24.53 -7.76 24.64
N SER A 202 24.09 -8.78 23.92
CA SER A 202 24.74 -10.10 23.95
C SER A 202 26.20 -10.04 23.45
N GLU A 203 26.47 -9.28 22.38
CA GLU A 203 27.82 -9.08 21.87
C GLU A 203 28.69 -8.29 22.84
N ARG A 204 28.13 -7.28 23.52
CA ARG A 204 28.86 -6.53 24.57
C ARG A 204 29.27 -7.44 25.72
N VAL A 205 28.40 -8.34 26.15
CA VAL A 205 28.73 -9.33 27.21
C VAL A 205 29.80 -10.31 26.74
N ARG A 206 29.71 -10.80 25.50
CA ARG A 206 30.73 -11.68 24.90
C ARG A 206 32.09 -11.00 24.84
N LEU A 207 32.14 -9.75 24.37
CA LEU A 207 33.36 -8.96 24.30
C LEU A 207 33.95 -8.72 25.69
N ALA A 208 33.14 -8.33 26.67
CA ALA A 208 33.59 -8.14 28.05
C ALA A 208 34.19 -9.42 28.64
N THR A 209 33.56 -10.57 28.38
CA THR A 209 34.06 -11.89 28.81
C THR A 209 35.39 -12.25 28.12
N ALA A 210 35.52 -11.94 26.83
CA ALA A 210 36.75 -12.18 26.08
C ALA A 210 37.90 -11.30 26.59
N LEU A 211 37.62 -10.04 26.92
CA LEU A 211 38.62 -9.12 27.51
C LEU A 211 39.11 -9.64 28.86
N ASP A 212 38.20 -10.04 29.76
CA ASP A 212 38.58 -10.65 31.05
C ASP A 212 39.41 -11.94 30.88
N ALA A 213 39.13 -12.74 29.85
CA ALA A 213 39.93 -13.93 29.53
C ALA A 213 41.35 -13.57 29.03
N VAL A 214 41.50 -12.47 28.29
CA VAL A 214 42.81 -11.96 27.87
C VAL A 214 43.61 -11.48 29.06
N ASP A 215 43.01 -10.67 29.95
CA ASP A 215 43.68 -10.17 31.15
C ASP A 215 44.21 -11.34 32.01
N LYS A 216 43.39 -12.38 32.21
CA LYS A 216 43.80 -13.61 32.91
C LYS A 216 44.92 -14.37 32.21
N LEU A 217 44.92 -14.39 30.88
CA LEU A 217 45.99 -15.03 30.10
C LEU A 217 47.30 -14.26 30.22
N GLU A 218 47.25 -12.93 30.24
CA GLU A 218 48.41 -12.07 30.47
C GLU A 218 48.99 -12.27 31.87
N GLU A 219 48.15 -12.28 32.91
CA GLU A 219 48.58 -12.60 34.27
C GLU A 219 49.24 -13.98 34.36
N ARG A 220 48.61 -15.00 33.74
CA ARG A 220 49.17 -16.35 33.68
C ARG A 220 50.50 -16.39 32.94
N TYR A 221 50.60 -15.69 31.80
CA TYR A 221 51.84 -15.60 31.04
C TYR A 221 52.96 -14.95 31.85
N GLN A 222 52.67 -13.82 32.53
CA GLN A 222 53.65 -13.18 33.40
C GLN A 222 54.05 -14.12 34.54
N ALA A 223 53.10 -14.77 35.23
CA ALA A 223 53.42 -15.72 36.29
C ALA A 223 54.32 -16.87 35.80
N LEU A 224 54.02 -17.44 34.63
CA LEU A 224 54.87 -18.46 34.00
C LEU A 224 56.27 -17.92 33.68
N ARG A 225 56.36 -16.69 33.17
CA ARG A 225 57.64 -16.03 32.87
C ARG A 225 58.52 -15.87 34.12
N HIS A 226 57.94 -15.50 35.27
CA HIS A 226 58.68 -15.38 36.53
C HIS A 226 59.19 -16.75 37.02
N GLN A 227 58.42 -17.81 36.79
CA GLN A 227 58.82 -19.18 37.17
C GLN A 227 59.88 -19.79 36.23
N THR A 228 59.90 -19.39 34.96
CA THR A 228 60.71 -20.03 33.92
C THR A 228 61.93 -19.23 33.52
N VAL A 229 62.09 -17.98 33.96
CA VAL A 229 63.25 -17.16 33.62
C VAL A 229 63.89 -16.61 34.89
N ALA A 230 65.17 -16.92 35.08
CA ALA A 230 65.98 -16.44 36.18
C ALA A 230 67.09 -15.53 35.67
N ARG A 231 67.57 -14.63 36.52
CA ARG A 231 68.69 -13.74 36.24
C ARG A 231 69.90 -14.14 37.07
N VAL A 232 71.07 -13.98 36.49
CA VAL A 232 72.35 -14.31 37.12
C VAL A 232 72.76 -13.18 38.09
N LYS A 233 72.79 -13.43 39.41
CA LYS A 233 73.08 -12.44 40.48
C LYS A 233 74.48 -11.84 40.37
N ARG A 234 75.44 -12.65 39.95
CA ARG A 234 76.90 -12.38 39.83
C ARG A 234 77.43 -13.34 38.77
N VAL A 235 78.67 -13.16 38.31
CA VAL A 235 79.29 -14.07 37.33
C VAL A 235 79.07 -15.54 37.73
N ALA A 236 78.48 -16.32 36.83
CA ALA A 236 78.11 -17.71 37.07
C ALA A 236 78.60 -18.60 35.91
N GLU A 237 79.10 -19.78 36.24
CA GLU A 237 79.53 -20.77 35.25
C GLU A 237 78.42 -21.80 35.02
N VAL A 238 78.09 -22.03 33.76
CA VAL A 238 77.19 -23.09 33.30
C VAL A 238 77.98 -24.39 33.26
N LYS A 239 77.61 -25.36 34.09
CA LYS A 239 78.28 -26.66 34.21
C LYS A 239 77.61 -27.73 33.34
N ALA A 240 78.37 -28.68 32.82
CA ALA A 240 77.81 -29.79 32.03
C ALA A 240 76.90 -30.74 32.85
N ILE A 241 77.23 -30.93 34.13
CA ILE A 241 76.50 -31.80 35.09
C ILE A 241 76.38 -31.08 36.45
N PRO A 242 75.44 -31.46 37.33
CA PRO A 242 75.20 -30.77 38.60
C PRO A 242 76.26 -31.12 39.68
N ALA A 243 77.51 -30.74 39.44
CA ALA A 243 78.64 -30.95 40.35
C ALA A 243 79.62 -29.76 40.32
N LEU A 244 80.22 -29.43 41.47
CA LEU A 244 81.09 -28.25 41.61
C LEU A 244 82.35 -28.32 40.74
N HIS A 245 82.85 -29.53 40.49
CA HIS A 245 84.07 -29.80 39.73
C HIS A 245 83.81 -30.19 38.26
N ALA A 246 82.57 -30.07 37.79
CA ALA A 246 82.25 -30.35 36.41
C ALA A 246 82.85 -29.30 35.46
N ASP A 247 83.04 -29.70 34.20
CA ASP A 247 83.51 -28.80 33.15
C ASP A 247 82.54 -27.63 32.94
N SER A 248 83.11 -26.44 32.80
CA SER A 248 82.37 -25.21 32.52
C SER A 248 82.16 -25.08 31.02
N LEU A 249 80.89 -25.08 30.60
CA LEU A 249 80.49 -24.92 29.21
C LEU A 249 80.54 -23.46 28.77
N GLN A 250 80.09 -22.55 29.64
CA GLN A 250 79.99 -21.13 29.36
C GLN A 250 80.01 -20.33 30.67
N SER A 251 80.52 -19.09 30.63
CA SER A 251 80.41 -18.13 31.72
C SER A 251 79.36 -17.08 31.39
N LEU A 252 78.50 -16.76 32.34
CA LEU A 252 77.43 -15.78 32.21
C LEU A 252 77.71 -14.56 33.06
N GLY A 253 77.46 -13.39 32.47
CA GLY A 253 77.60 -12.10 33.12
C GLY A 253 76.52 -11.84 34.18
N ARG A 254 76.81 -10.94 35.11
CA ARG A 254 75.79 -10.43 36.04
C ARG A 254 74.66 -9.77 35.26
N GLY A 255 73.41 -10.14 35.56
CA GLY A 255 72.23 -9.57 34.92
C GLY A 255 71.76 -10.30 33.66
N GLU A 256 72.50 -11.30 33.17
CA GLU A 256 72.05 -12.13 32.05
C GLU A 256 70.87 -13.01 32.46
N ALA A 257 69.89 -13.12 31.56
CA ALA A 257 68.69 -13.92 31.76
C ALA A 257 68.86 -15.31 31.18
N VAL A 258 68.41 -16.32 31.93
CA VAL A 258 68.47 -17.75 31.55
C VAL A 258 67.11 -18.40 31.74
N GLN A 259 66.77 -19.36 30.88
CA GLN A 259 65.51 -20.10 30.98
C GLN A 259 65.70 -21.31 31.88
N VAL A 260 64.93 -21.42 32.96
CA VAL A 260 64.95 -22.53 33.91
C VAL A 260 64.15 -23.70 33.33
N LEU A 261 64.82 -24.85 33.19
CA LEU A 261 64.23 -26.09 32.69
C LEU A 261 63.88 -27.07 33.82
N GLN A 262 64.70 -27.11 34.88
CA GLN A 262 64.51 -28.06 35.98
C GLN A 262 65.20 -27.59 37.27
N HIS A 263 64.57 -27.84 38.42
CA HIS A 263 65.15 -27.56 39.73
C HIS A 263 65.47 -28.86 40.50
N ILE A 264 66.71 -28.98 40.99
CA ILE A 264 67.13 -30.00 41.98
C ILE A 264 67.80 -29.28 43.16
N PRO A 265 67.91 -29.87 44.36
CA PRO A 265 68.10 -29.12 45.62
C PRO A 265 69.18 -28.04 45.66
N ARG A 266 70.28 -28.19 44.89
CA ARG A 266 71.38 -27.20 44.84
C ARG A 266 71.70 -26.70 43.44
N TRP A 267 71.03 -27.21 42.42
CA TRP A 267 71.35 -26.97 41.02
C TRP A 267 70.09 -26.72 40.21
N VAL A 268 70.21 -25.82 39.24
CA VAL A 268 69.13 -25.46 38.33
C VAL A 268 69.62 -25.75 36.92
N ARG A 269 68.90 -26.60 36.19
CA ARG A 269 69.14 -26.79 34.77
C ARG A 269 68.58 -25.59 34.04
N VAL A 270 69.42 -24.94 33.25
CA VAL A 270 69.07 -23.74 32.50
C VAL A 270 69.44 -23.88 31.04
N GLN A 271 68.74 -23.14 30.19
CA GLN A 271 69.09 -22.88 28.81
C GLN A 271 69.54 -21.42 28.67
N VAL A 272 70.73 -21.23 28.09
CA VAL A 272 71.34 -19.91 27.89
C VAL A 272 70.98 -19.31 26.53
N PRO A 273 71.11 -17.97 26.35
CA PRO A 273 70.95 -17.33 25.05
C PRO A 273 71.93 -17.92 24.04
N GLY A 274 71.43 -18.69 23.06
CA GLY A 274 72.25 -19.52 22.16
C GLY A 274 71.82 -21.00 22.12
N GLY A 275 70.91 -21.40 23.00
CA GLY A 275 70.25 -22.72 22.97
C GLY A 275 71.01 -23.82 23.70
N GLN A 276 72.23 -23.56 24.19
CA GLN A 276 73.01 -24.50 24.98
C GLN A 276 72.38 -24.68 26.37
N GLU A 277 72.36 -25.92 26.86
CA GLU A 277 71.82 -26.27 28.17
C GLU A 277 72.93 -26.66 29.14
N GLY A 278 72.73 -26.37 30.43
CA GLY A 278 73.63 -26.81 31.49
C GLY A 278 73.08 -26.51 32.87
N TRP A 279 73.92 -26.68 33.89
CA TRP A 279 73.55 -26.57 35.29
C TRP A 279 74.22 -25.37 35.96
N ILE A 280 73.43 -24.52 36.61
CA ILE A 280 73.93 -23.41 37.44
C ILE A 280 73.59 -23.69 38.90
N TYR A 281 74.46 -23.29 39.81
CA TYR A 281 74.22 -23.41 41.24
C TYR A 281 73.10 -22.46 41.69
N ALA A 282 72.07 -22.98 42.38
CA ALA A 282 70.82 -22.24 42.63
C ALA A 282 71.00 -20.89 43.34
N LEU A 283 72.00 -20.77 44.22
CA LEU A 283 72.29 -19.54 44.96
C LEU A 283 72.81 -18.37 44.09
N LEU A 284 73.27 -18.67 42.87
CA LEU A 284 73.76 -17.67 41.91
C LEU A 284 72.66 -17.09 41.01
N LEU A 285 71.44 -17.65 41.10
CA LEU A 285 70.27 -17.16 40.38
C LEU A 285 69.37 -16.34 41.31
N GLU A 286 68.77 -15.30 40.75
CA GLU A 286 67.61 -14.57 41.28
C GLU A 286 66.43 -14.73 40.32
N GLU A 287 65.22 -14.74 40.88
CA GLU A 287 64.00 -14.65 40.09
C GLU A 287 63.90 -13.24 39.49
N LEU A 288 63.28 -13.12 38.31
CA LEU A 288 62.98 -11.81 37.75
C LEU A 288 61.95 -11.08 38.64
N PRO A 289 62.12 -9.76 38.85
CA PRO A 289 61.16 -8.93 39.58
C PRO A 289 59.87 -8.69 38.78
#